data_AF-A0A1B6LYW0-F1
#
_entry.id   AF-A0A1B6LYW0-F1
#
_cell.length_a   1.000
_cell.length_b   1.000
_cell.length_c   1.000
_cell.angle_alpha   90.00
_cell.angle_beta   90.00
_cell.angle_gamma   90.00
#
_symmetry.space_group_name_H-M   'P 1'
#
loop_
_entity.id
_entity.type
_entity.pdbx_description
1 polymer ?
#
loop_
_entity_poly.entity_id
_entity_poly.type
_entity_poly.pdbx_seq_one_letter_code
_entity_poly.pdbx_strand_id
1 'polypeptide(L)'
;CKYTNCKAYLEHNDDHEKWCGFQPTTCKLTGCNWTGPGQDILFHVWEKHSTASVSKAINENNSFIYFKFSNNSQKKCFPVSAHGQFFWGEKVCDIDKEMLTMTYLLVPNGKPMDDYLIEMSFTSRDSFIMVKFKFDFE
;
A
#
# COMPACT_ATOMS: atom_id res chain seq x y z
N CYS A 1 -7.35 -12.52 -20.84
CA CYS A 1 -6.72 -11.47 -20.03
C CYS A 1 -5.62 -10.82 -20.86
N LYS A 2 -5.47 -9.49 -20.83
CA LYS A 2 -4.45 -8.76 -21.61
C LYS A 2 -3.03 -8.83 -21.04
N TYR A 3 -2.86 -9.21 -19.78
CA TYR A 3 -1.54 -9.22 -19.14
C TYR A 3 -0.75 -10.47 -19.49
N THR A 4 0.50 -10.27 -19.91
CA THR A 4 1.44 -11.34 -20.26
C THR A 4 1.54 -12.37 -19.15
N ASN A 5 1.58 -13.66 -19.51
CA ASN A 5 1.61 -14.82 -18.61
C ASN A 5 0.32 -15.09 -17.83
N CYS A 6 -0.69 -14.22 -17.89
CA CYS A 6 -2.02 -14.55 -17.41
C CYS A 6 -2.75 -15.43 -18.42
N LYS A 7 -3.01 -16.69 -18.06
CA LYS A 7 -3.70 -17.68 -18.91
C LYS A 7 -5.22 -17.68 -18.76
N ALA A 8 -5.79 -16.65 -18.13
CA ALA A 8 -7.23 -16.56 -17.89
C ALA A 8 -7.98 -16.19 -19.19
N TYR A 9 -8.94 -17.04 -19.56
CA TYR A 9 -9.97 -16.73 -20.55
C TYR A 9 -11.06 -15.92 -19.87
N LEU A 10 -11.45 -14.79 -20.48
CA LEU A 10 -12.38 -13.85 -19.88
C LEU A 10 -13.72 -13.91 -20.62
N GLU A 11 -14.81 -13.84 -19.86
CA GLU A 11 -16.13 -13.59 -20.40
C GLU A 11 -16.31 -12.10 -20.71
N HIS A 12 -17.39 -11.77 -21.44
CA HIS A 12 -17.76 -10.37 -21.67
C HIS A 12 -18.14 -9.72 -20.33
N ASN A 13 -17.54 -8.56 -20.01
CA ASN A 13 -17.66 -7.82 -18.73
C ASN A 13 -16.97 -8.44 -17.49
N ASP A 14 -16.02 -9.35 -17.68
CA ASP A 14 -15.19 -9.82 -16.56
C ASP A 14 -14.27 -8.69 -16.03
N ASP A 15 -14.27 -8.47 -14.71
CA ASP A 15 -13.44 -7.46 -14.04
C ASP A 15 -12.04 -7.98 -13.68
N HIS A 16 -11.69 -9.19 -14.09
CA HIS A 16 -10.40 -9.83 -13.87
C HIS A 16 -9.22 -8.91 -14.19
N GLU A 17 -9.27 -8.13 -15.27
CA GLU A 17 -8.16 -7.26 -15.64
C GLU A 17 -7.93 -6.12 -14.63
N LYS A 18 -8.95 -5.68 -13.89
CA LYS A 18 -8.78 -4.71 -12.80
C LYS A 18 -7.96 -5.30 -11.64
N TRP A 19 -8.05 -6.62 -11.46
CA TRP A 19 -7.51 -7.33 -10.30
C TRP A 19 -6.37 -8.29 -10.65
N CYS A 20 -5.94 -8.32 -11.90
CA CYS A 20 -5.02 -9.34 -12.37
C CYS A 20 -3.65 -9.19 -11.70
N GLY A 21 -3.19 -10.21 -10.99
CA GLY A 21 -1.86 -10.24 -10.37
C GLY A 21 -0.69 -10.17 -11.36
N PHE A 22 -0.93 -10.40 -12.65
CA PHE A 22 0.06 -10.21 -13.71
C PHE A 22 0.15 -8.77 -14.23
N GLN A 23 -0.72 -7.88 -13.75
CA GLN A 23 -0.59 -6.46 -14.05
C GLN A 23 0.77 -5.95 -13.58
N PRO A 24 1.52 -5.24 -14.43
CA PRO A 24 2.82 -4.69 -14.03
C PRO A 24 2.64 -3.64 -12.94
N THR A 25 3.49 -3.70 -11.92
CA THR A 25 3.62 -2.73 -10.84
C THR A 25 5.08 -2.34 -10.66
N THR A 26 5.32 -1.17 -10.08
CA THR A 26 6.66 -0.68 -9.74
C THR A 26 6.86 -0.67 -8.23
N CYS A 27 8.07 -1.00 -7.79
CA CYS A 27 8.44 -0.81 -6.40
C CYS A 27 8.51 0.69 -6.08
N LYS A 28 7.81 1.12 -5.02
CA LYS A 28 7.78 2.54 -4.61
C LYS A 28 8.79 2.92 -3.53
N LEU A 29 9.62 1.98 -3.09
CA LEU A 29 10.67 2.26 -2.11
C LEU A 29 11.81 3.05 -2.76
N THR A 30 12.32 4.05 -2.03
CA THR A 30 13.34 4.97 -2.53
C THR A 30 14.57 4.22 -3.03
N GLY A 31 15.00 4.52 -4.25
CA GLY A 31 16.18 3.92 -4.88
C GLY A 31 15.95 2.53 -5.50
N CYS A 32 14.71 2.04 -5.54
CA CYS A 32 14.36 0.80 -6.24
C CYS A 32 13.72 1.09 -7.61
N ASN A 33 14.22 0.43 -8.65
CA ASN A 33 13.69 0.53 -10.02
C ASN A 33 13.00 -0.77 -10.48
N TRP A 34 12.70 -1.68 -9.53
CA TRP A 34 12.07 -2.95 -9.87
C TRP A 34 10.68 -2.74 -10.44
N THR A 35 10.39 -3.46 -11.52
CA THR A 35 9.08 -3.54 -12.16
C THR A 35 8.78 -5.00 -12.45
N GLY A 36 7.60 -5.47 -12.11
CA GLY A 36 7.21 -6.86 -12.31
C GLY A 36 5.72 -7.08 -12.06
N PRO A 37 5.24 -8.33 -12.11
CA PRO A 37 3.86 -8.67 -11.79
C PRO A 37 3.47 -8.19 -10.39
N GLY A 38 2.24 -7.66 -10.25
CA GLY A 38 1.66 -7.24 -8.98
C GLY A 38 1.74 -8.30 -7.89
N GLN A 39 1.51 -9.56 -8.26
CA GLN A 39 1.58 -10.71 -7.35
C GLN A 39 2.98 -10.96 -6.76
N ASP A 40 4.04 -10.52 -7.45
CA ASP A 40 5.43 -10.76 -7.04
C ASP A 40 5.98 -9.63 -6.14
N ILE A 41 5.26 -8.51 -5.98
CA ILE A 41 5.78 -7.33 -5.29
C ILE A 41 6.12 -7.60 -3.82
N LEU A 42 5.30 -8.38 -3.12
CA LEU A 42 5.53 -8.68 -1.71
C LEU A 42 6.82 -9.48 -1.54
N PHE A 43 7.02 -10.48 -2.40
CA PHE A 43 8.23 -11.28 -2.42
C PHE A 43 9.46 -10.42 -2.75
N HIS A 44 9.36 -9.56 -3.77
CA HIS A 44 10.41 -8.59 -4.09
C HIS A 44 10.78 -7.71 -2.88
N VAL A 45 9.79 -7.15 -2.18
CA VAL A 45 10.00 -6.31 -1.00
C VAL A 45 10.70 -7.09 0.11
N TRP A 46 10.29 -8.32 0.40
CA TRP A 46 10.96 -9.15 1.41
C TRP A 46 12.41 -9.49 1.04
N GLU A 47 12.69 -9.80 -0.23
CA GLU A 47 14.03 -10.19 -0.66
C GLU A 47 14.99 -9.01 -0.80
N LYS A 48 14.54 -7.89 -1.38
CA LYS A 48 15.41 -6.76 -1.75
C LYS A 48 15.35 -5.60 -0.77
N HIS A 49 14.34 -5.57 0.09
CA HIS A 49 14.14 -4.53 1.09
C HIS A 49 13.92 -5.16 2.47
N SER A 50 14.83 -6.05 2.89
CA SER A 50 14.77 -6.75 4.18
C SER A 50 14.76 -5.82 5.40
N THR A 51 15.24 -4.58 5.25
CA THR A 51 15.18 -3.53 6.27
C THR A 51 13.88 -2.73 6.27
N ALA A 52 13.06 -2.84 5.21
CA ALA A 52 11.76 -2.19 5.16
C ALA A 52 10.78 -2.98 6.02
N SER A 53 10.28 -2.36 7.08
CA SER A 53 9.22 -2.92 7.89
C SER A 53 7.94 -3.01 7.07
N VAL A 54 7.63 -4.20 6.55
CA VAL A 54 6.32 -4.49 5.97
C VAL A 54 5.31 -4.46 7.10
N SER A 55 4.38 -3.51 7.02
CA SER A 55 3.31 -3.44 8.01
C SER A 55 2.36 -4.61 7.78
N LYS A 56 2.46 -5.64 8.63
CA LYS A 56 1.63 -6.84 8.57
C LYS A 56 0.42 -6.65 9.47
N ALA A 57 -0.77 -6.61 8.90
CA ALA A 57 -2.03 -6.56 9.66
C ALA A 57 -2.43 -7.95 10.19
N ILE A 58 -1.49 -8.72 10.77
CA ILE A 58 -1.78 -10.10 11.20
C ILE A 58 -2.36 -10.15 12.61
N ASN A 59 -2.10 -9.19 13.51
CA ASN A 59 -2.89 -9.00 14.74
C ASN A 59 -2.42 -7.89 15.70
N GLU A 60 -1.52 -6.97 15.33
CA GLU A 60 -1.01 -6.01 16.33
C GLU A 60 -0.86 -4.62 15.74
N ASN A 61 -1.27 -3.62 16.52
CA ASN A 61 -1.13 -2.19 16.27
C ASN A 61 0.25 -1.90 15.68
N ASN A 62 0.31 -1.75 14.36
CA ASN A 62 1.57 -1.50 13.68
C ASN A 62 1.91 -0.03 13.86
N SER A 63 2.49 0.31 15.01
CA SER A 63 2.87 1.68 15.34
C SER A 63 4.08 2.08 14.50
N PHE A 64 3.96 3.13 13.69
CA PHE A 64 5.13 3.85 13.20
C PHE A 64 5.74 4.59 14.40
N ILE A 65 6.73 3.97 15.05
CA ILE A 65 7.27 4.41 16.36
C ILE A 65 7.88 5.82 16.28
N TYR A 66 8.25 6.30 15.09
CA TYR A 66 8.81 7.64 14.90
C TYR A 66 8.27 8.34 13.66
N PHE A 67 7.21 9.14 13.84
CA PHE A 67 6.78 10.12 12.84
C PHE A 67 7.49 11.45 13.11
N LYS A 68 8.56 11.73 12.34
CA LYS A 68 9.23 13.04 12.38
C LYS A 68 8.80 13.85 11.16
N PHE A 69 8.23 15.02 11.40
CA PHE A 69 8.09 16.06 10.37
C PHE A 69 9.49 16.39 9.87
N SER A 70 9.78 16.07 8.61
CA SER A 70 11.01 16.48 7.94
C SER A 70 10.66 17.57 6.95
N ASN A 71 11.40 18.68 6.95
CA ASN A 71 11.17 19.85 6.10
C ASN A 71 11.13 19.57 4.58
N ASN A 72 11.59 18.40 4.16
CA ASN A 72 11.43 17.99 2.77
C ASN A 72 10.03 17.37 2.61
N SER A 73 9.18 18.06 1.85
CA SER A 73 7.87 17.65 1.33
C SER A 73 7.90 16.39 0.44
N GLN A 74 8.88 15.50 0.67
CA GLN A 74 9.08 14.28 -0.08
C GLN A 74 8.03 13.27 0.32
N LYS A 75 7.26 12.85 -0.68
CA LYS A 75 6.43 11.66 -0.67
C LYS A 75 7.26 10.46 -0.22
N LYS A 76 6.87 9.84 0.89
CA LYS A 76 7.49 8.61 1.39
C LYS A 76 6.49 7.47 1.27
N CYS A 77 6.94 6.37 0.67
CA CYS A 77 6.12 5.18 0.50
C CYS A 77 6.56 4.10 1.50
N PHE A 78 5.62 3.29 1.96
CA PHE A 78 5.88 2.15 2.82
C PHE A 78 4.98 0.96 2.43
N PRO A 79 5.49 -0.28 2.54
CA PRO A 79 4.73 -1.47 2.19
C PRO A 79 3.78 -1.87 3.32
N VAL A 80 2.55 -2.22 2.96
CA VAL A 80 1.53 -2.76 3.86
C VAL A 80 1.03 -4.08 3.26
N SER A 81 0.95 -5.13 4.07
CA SER A 81 0.38 -6.40 3.67
C SER A 81 -0.69 -6.82 4.68
N ALA A 82 -1.90 -7.05 4.18
CA ALA A 82 -3.07 -7.32 4.99
C ALA A 82 -4.02 -8.27 4.23
N HIS A 83 -4.49 -9.32 4.90
CA HIS A 83 -5.46 -10.29 4.37
C HIS A 83 -5.15 -10.76 2.93
N GLY A 84 -3.89 -11.12 2.65
CA GLY A 84 -3.44 -11.59 1.33
C GLY A 84 -3.26 -10.50 0.27
N GLN A 85 -3.61 -9.25 0.56
CA GLN A 85 -3.41 -8.11 -0.33
C GLN A 85 -2.16 -7.31 0.04
N PHE A 86 -1.67 -6.54 -0.94
CA PHE A 86 -0.54 -5.64 -0.78
C PHE A 86 -0.94 -4.22 -1.13
N PHE A 87 -0.59 -3.28 -0.26
CA PHE A 87 -0.84 -1.86 -0.44
C PHE A 87 0.46 -1.06 -0.34
N TRP A 88 0.56 -0.02 -1.15
CA TRP A 88 1.48 1.07 -0.88
C TRP A 88 0.78 2.11 -0.01
N GLY A 89 1.28 2.29 1.20
CA GLY A 89 0.98 3.49 1.98
C GLY A 89 1.89 4.61 1.54
N GLU A 90 1.32 5.76 1.18
CA GLU A 90 2.03 6.96 0.79
C GLU A 90 1.73 8.05 1.80
N LYS A 91 2.79 8.69 2.31
CA LYS A 91 2.66 9.86 3.18
C LYS A 91 3.25 11.08 2.50
N VAL A 92 2.47 12.16 2.50
CA VAL A 92 2.89 13.47 2.03
C VAL A 92 2.63 14.46 3.16
N CYS A 93 3.68 15.16 3.56
CA CYS A 93 3.61 16.19 4.57
C CYS A 93 3.80 17.55 3.91
N ASP A 94 2.79 18.40 4.01
CA ASP A 94 2.81 19.78 3.54
C ASP A 94 2.84 20.68 4.78
N ILE A 95 4.03 21.14 5.15
CA ILE A 95 4.22 21.95 6.37
C ILE A 95 3.60 23.33 6.17
N ASP A 96 3.69 23.89 4.96
CA ASP A 96 3.16 25.23 4.66
C ASP A 96 1.63 25.26 4.77
N LYS A 97 0.96 24.13 4.49
CA LYS A 97 -0.49 23.96 4.66
C LYS A 97 -0.88 23.26 5.97
N GLU A 98 0.09 22.97 6.84
CA GLU A 98 -0.11 22.22 8.09
C GLU A 98 -0.88 20.90 7.89
N MET A 99 -0.65 20.23 6.76
CA MET A 99 -1.45 19.08 6.32
C MET A 99 -0.59 17.82 6.19
N LEU A 100 -1.10 16.72 6.78
CA LEU A 100 -0.61 15.37 6.52
C LEU A 100 -1.61 14.60 5.68
N THR A 101 -1.20 14.17 4.51
CA THR A 101 -1.99 13.31 3.63
C THR A 101 -1.44 11.90 3.67
N MET A 102 -2.30 10.95 4.00
CA MET A 102 -2.04 9.51 3.94
C MET A 102 -2.89 8.91 2.83
N THR A 103 -2.25 8.30 1.83
CA THR A 103 -2.93 7.63 0.72
C THR A 103 -2.56 6.15 0.76
N TYR A 104 -3.53 5.27 0.53
CA TYR A 104 -3.28 3.84 0.39
C TYR A 104 -3.60 3.44 -1.04
N LEU A 105 -2.74 2.65 -1.66
CA LEU A 105 -2.89 2.22 -3.04
C LEU A 105 -2.77 0.69 -3.08
N LEU A 106 -3.87 0.03 -3.41
CA LEU A 106 -3.89 -1.42 -3.59
C LEU A 106 -3.10 -1.80 -4.84
N VAL A 107 -2.22 -2.79 -4.70
CA VAL A 107 -1.56 -3.44 -5.84
C VAL A 107 -2.39 -4.66 -6.24
N PRO A 108 -2.87 -4.75 -7.48
CA PRO A 108 -3.65 -5.88 -7.96
C PRO A 108 -2.90 -7.20 -7.77
N ASN A 109 -3.50 -8.10 -6.98
CA ASN A 109 -3.02 -9.46 -6.73
C ASN A 109 -4.20 -10.43 -6.50
N GLY A 110 -5.22 -10.29 -7.35
CA GLY A 110 -6.51 -10.96 -7.17
C GLY A 110 -7.56 -10.05 -6.54
N LYS A 111 -8.82 -10.35 -6.81
CA LYS A 111 -9.97 -9.55 -6.38
C LYS A 111 -10.11 -9.61 -4.85
N PRO A 112 -10.18 -8.47 -4.17
CA PRO A 112 -10.55 -8.40 -2.76
C PRO A 112 -11.87 -9.12 -2.50
N MET A 113 -11.89 -10.00 -1.50
CA MET A 113 -13.13 -10.68 -1.06
C MET A 113 -13.88 -9.89 0.02
N ASP A 114 -13.16 -9.06 0.76
CA ASP A 114 -13.67 -8.32 1.92
C ASP A 114 -13.40 -6.82 1.77
N ASP A 115 -14.19 -6.04 2.51
CA ASP A 115 -13.93 -4.62 2.70
C ASP A 115 -12.68 -4.41 3.58
N TYR A 116 -11.86 -3.42 3.23
CA TYR A 116 -10.76 -2.98 4.08
C TYR A 116 -11.15 -1.74 4.89
N LEU A 117 -10.96 -1.82 6.21
CA LEU A 117 -11.04 -0.67 7.11
C LEU A 117 -9.62 -0.23 7.48
N ILE A 118 -9.31 1.03 7.23
CA ILE A 118 -8.04 1.63 7.60
C ILE A 118 -8.26 2.46 8.85
N GLU A 119 -7.55 2.08 9.91
CA GLU A 119 -7.52 2.78 11.18
C GLU A 119 -6.13 3.37 11.42
N MET A 120 -6.08 4.67 11.68
CA MET A 120 -4.85 5.39 12.00
C MET A 120 -5.03 6.19 13.27
N SER A 121 -4.06 6.12 14.17
CA SER A 121 -4.01 6.92 15.38
C SER A 121 -2.73 7.73 15.46
N PHE A 122 -2.86 9.00 15.78
CA PHE A 122 -1.76 9.91 16.05
C PHE A 122 -1.83 10.30 17.53
N THR A 123 -0.75 10.02 18.25
CA THR A 123 -0.63 10.36 19.67
C THR A 123 0.52 11.34 19.84
N SER A 124 0.24 12.50 20.43
CA SER A 124 1.23 13.45 20.92
C SER A 124 1.19 13.48 22.45
N ARG A 125 2.01 14.33 23.09
CA ARG A 125 1.97 14.48 24.56
C ARG A 125 0.60 14.96 25.05
N ASP A 126 -0.04 15.85 24.30
CA ASP A 126 -1.23 16.59 24.73
C ASP A 126 -2.46 16.31 23.86
N SER A 127 -2.33 15.49 22.82
CA SER A 127 -3.42 15.22 21.87
C SER A 127 -3.43 13.79 21.35
N PHE A 128 -4.64 13.32 21.04
CA PHE A 128 -4.88 12.07 20.35
C PHE A 128 -5.86 12.31 19.21
N ILE A 129 -5.52 11.84 18.02
CA ILE A 129 -6.37 11.89 16.84
C ILE A 129 -6.50 10.46 16.31
N MET A 130 -7.73 10.05 16.02
CA MET A 130 -8.01 8.77 15.39
C MET A 130 -8.83 9.01 14.14
N VAL A 131 -8.41 8.38 13.05
CA VAL A 131 -9.09 8.43 11.76
C VAL A 131 -9.39 7.00 11.36
N LYS A 132 -10.66 6.75 11.02
CA LYS A 132 -11.12 5.46 10.48
C LYS A 132 -11.86 5.73 9.19
N PHE A 133 -11.52 5.00 8.14
CA PHE A 133 -12.27 5.06 6.87
C PHE A 133 -12.26 3.70 6.18
N LYS A 134 -13.31 3.46 5.40
CA LYS A 134 -13.39 2.32 4.48
C LYS A 134 -12.54 2.63 3.25
N PHE A 135 -11.72 1.67 2.83
CA PHE A 135 -10.95 1.79 1.62
C PHE A 135 -11.88 1.79 0.41
N ASP A 136 -11.66 2.74 -0.50
CA ASP A 136 -12.37 2.81 -1.77
C ASP A 136 -11.58 2.07 -2.85
N PHE A 137 -12.26 1.16 -3.55
CA PHE A 137 -11.70 0.35 -4.62
C PHE A 137 -11.91 0.97 -6.01
N GLU A 138 -12.64 2.10 -6.10
CA GLU A 138 -12.97 2.81 -7.34
C GLU A 138 -12.00 3.94 -7.69
#